data_AF-A0AAQ6IAG8-F1
#
_entry.id   AF-A0AAQ6IAG8-F1
#
_cell.length_a   1.000
_cell.length_b   1.000
_cell.length_c   1.000
_cell.angle_alpha   90.00
_cell.angle_beta   90.00
_cell.angle_gamma   90.00
#
_symmetry.space_group_name_H-M   'P 1'
#
loop_
_entity.id
_entity.type
_entity.pdbx_description
1 polymer ?
#
loop_
_entity_poly.entity_id
_entity_poly.type
_entity_poly.pdbx_seq_one_letter_code
_entity_poly.pdbx_strand_id
1 'polypeptide(L)'
;TMKHFCQPGTTLIWIYHYAGQDIVIYESIDSFGAVMWPAALALCSFLENHREKVNLQGKKVLELGAGTGLVTIVASLLGASVTATDLPEVLSNLRANVMRNTRGRCRQMPQVAALSWSYNLESTHPSSAHQYDYVLAADVVYHHDFLDELLATMKHFCKPGTAVIWANKVRLESDLTFTENFKKAFHTSLLYEDEDMKIFQGTCRVRDRKEK
;
A
#
# COMPACT_ATOMS: atom_id res chain seq x y z
N THR A 1 16.31 17.50 -19.03
CA THR A 1 17.74 17.64 -18.71
C THR A 1 17.91 17.74 -17.21
N MET A 2 18.19 16.61 -16.55
CA MET A 2 18.34 16.54 -15.09
C MET A 2 19.68 17.15 -14.69
N LYS A 3 19.68 18.02 -13.68
CA LYS A 3 20.91 18.46 -13.00
C LYS A 3 20.94 17.80 -11.62
N HIS A 4 21.92 16.94 -11.40
CA HIS A 4 22.16 16.29 -10.11
C HIS A 4 23.25 17.06 -9.37
N PHE A 5 22.99 17.44 -8.13
CA PHE A 5 24.01 17.74 -7.12
C PHE A 5 23.72 16.80 -5.94
N CYS A 6 24.69 15.96 -5.56
CA CYS A 6 24.55 15.05 -4.42
C CYS A 6 25.80 15.16 -3.53
N GLN A 7 25.59 15.48 -2.25
CA GLN A 7 26.58 15.33 -1.18
C GLN A 7 26.10 14.26 -0.16
N PRO A 8 26.96 13.68 0.69
CA PRO A 8 26.52 12.73 1.71
C PRO A 8 25.56 13.39 2.72
N GLY A 9 24.44 12.75 3.05
CA GLY A 9 23.37 13.32 3.90
C GLY A 9 22.23 14.02 3.13
N THR A 10 22.16 13.83 1.80
CA THR A 10 21.15 14.50 0.95
C THR A 10 19.84 13.71 0.91
N THR A 11 18.77 14.31 1.41
CA THR A 11 17.39 13.87 1.13
C THR A 11 17.13 14.04 -0.36
N LEU A 12 16.81 12.96 -1.07
CA LEU A 12 16.42 13.06 -2.49
C LEU A 12 14.98 13.59 -2.56
N ILE A 13 14.76 14.52 -3.48
CA ILE A 13 13.44 15.14 -3.70
C ILE A 13 12.95 14.73 -5.08
N TRP A 14 11.79 14.10 -5.12
CA TRP A 14 11.11 13.68 -6.34
C TRP A 14 9.79 14.41 -6.47
N ILE A 15 9.42 14.75 -7.71
CA ILE A 15 8.13 15.35 -8.03
C ILE A 15 7.38 14.39 -8.94
N TYR A 16 6.21 13.99 -8.51
CA TYR A 16 5.26 13.16 -9.26
C TYR A 16 4.00 13.96 -9.56
N HIS A 17 3.29 13.59 -10.62
CA HIS A 17 2.03 14.25 -10.99
C HIS A 17 0.90 13.23 -11.02
N TYR A 18 -0.05 13.36 -10.10
CA TYR A 18 -1.22 12.49 -9.97
C TYR A 18 -2.41 13.28 -9.44
N ALA A 19 -3.62 12.86 -9.80
CA ALA A 19 -4.89 13.52 -9.49
C ALA A 19 -4.90 15.02 -9.83
N GLY A 20 -4.18 15.41 -10.90
CA GLY A 20 -4.01 16.80 -11.32
C GLY A 20 -3.21 17.67 -10.33
N GLN A 21 -2.38 17.07 -9.47
CA GLN A 21 -1.59 17.74 -8.46
C GLN A 21 -0.12 17.31 -8.52
N ASP A 22 0.77 18.25 -8.25
CA ASP A 22 2.18 17.93 -8.00
C ASP A 22 2.35 17.41 -6.57
N ILE A 23 2.98 16.24 -6.47
CA ILE A 23 3.30 15.54 -5.23
C ILE A 23 4.81 15.54 -5.06
N VAL A 24 5.28 16.12 -3.95
CA VAL A 24 6.70 16.20 -3.62
C VAL A 24 7.05 15.17 -2.56
N ILE A 25 7.86 14.18 -2.92
CA ILE A 25 8.32 13.10 -2.06
C ILE A 25 9.77 13.34 -1.65
N TYR A 26 10.02 13.22 -0.36
CA TYR A 26 11.35 13.27 0.23
C TYR A 26 11.76 11.84 0.60
N GLU A 27 12.90 11.40 0.09
CA GLU A 27 13.45 10.07 0.36
C GLU A 27 14.62 10.15 1.32
N SER A 28 14.64 9.24 2.30
CA SER A 28 15.79 9.06 3.17
C SER A 28 16.62 7.88 2.68
N ILE A 29 17.88 8.12 2.36
CA ILE A 29 18.80 7.07 1.87
C ILE A 29 19.13 6.06 2.99
N ASP A 30 18.90 6.44 4.25
CA ASP A 30 19.30 5.66 5.43
C ASP A 30 18.28 4.56 5.84
N SER A 31 17.14 4.44 5.14
CA SER A 31 16.11 3.43 5.45
C SER A 31 15.44 2.90 4.19
N PHE A 32 15.38 1.57 4.03
CA PHE A 32 14.74 0.90 2.88
C PHE A 32 13.26 1.28 2.71
N GLY A 33 12.57 1.64 3.79
CA GLY A 33 11.19 2.13 3.75
C GLY A 33 11.06 3.58 3.24
N ALA A 34 12.16 4.28 2.97
CA ALA A 34 12.16 5.68 2.62
C ALA A 34 12.62 5.97 1.17
N VAL A 35 12.63 4.97 0.30
CA VAL A 35 12.86 5.12 -1.16
C VAL A 35 11.60 4.77 -1.95
N MET A 36 11.45 5.33 -3.15
CA MET A 36 10.35 5.02 -4.05
C MET A 36 10.58 3.71 -4.81
N TRP A 37 9.55 2.87 -4.81
CA TRP A 37 9.57 1.56 -5.44
C TRP A 37 8.68 1.52 -6.70
N PRO A 38 9.06 0.75 -7.75
CA PRO A 38 8.30 0.69 -9.00
C PRO A 38 6.82 0.32 -8.84
N ALA A 39 6.49 -0.60 -7.91
CA ALA A 39 5.08 -1.01 -7.74
C ALA A 39 4.22 0.11 -7.14
N ALA A 40 4.79 1.03 -6.35
CA ALA A 40 4.05 2.18 -5.84
C ALA A 40 3.64 3.12 -6.98
N LEU A 41 4.53 3.36 -7.95
CA LEU A 41 4.23 4.15 -9.14
C LEU A 41 3.17 3.47 -10.01
N ALA A 42 3.33 2.16 -10.26
CA ALA A 42 2.36 1.39 -11.03
C ALA A 42 0.97 1.40 -10.37
N LEU A 43 0.91 1.22 -9.04
CA LEU A 43 -0.35 1.24 -8.31
C LEU A 43 -0.99 2.63 -8.33
N CYS A 44 -0.22 3.72 -8.19
CA CYS A 44 -0.75 5.08 -8.29
C CYS A 44 -1.37 5.35 -9.66
N SER A 45 -0.64 5.02 -10.73
CA SER A 45 -1.13 5.14 -12.10
C SER A 45 -2.36 4.28 -12.32
N PHE A 46 -2.40 3.08 -11.77
CA PHE A 46 -3.57 2.20 -11.87
C PHE A 46 -4.80 2.79 -11.18
N LEU A 47 -4.66 3.25 -9.93
CA LEU A 47 -5.78 3.81 -9.15
C LEU A 47 -6.35 5.10 -9.78
N GLU A 48 -5.51 5.93 -10.41
CA GLU A 48 -5.96 7.12 -11.10
C GLU A 48 -6.75 6.81 -12.37
N ASN A 49 -6.25 5.87 -13.18
CA ASN A 49 -6.73 5.62 -14.55
C ASN A 49 -7.79 4.51 -14.65
N HIS A 50 -7.97 3.68 -13.62
CA HIS A 50 -8.90 2.55 -13.61
C HIS A 50 -9.96 2.65 -12.50
N ARG A 51 -10.57 3.83 -12.36
CA ARG A 51 -11.57 4.12 -11.31
C ARG A 51 -12.85 3.27 -11.46
N GLU A 52 -13.12 2.74 -12.65
CA GLU A 52 -14.18 1.79 -12.92
C GLU A 52 -13.94 0.41 -12.27
N LYS A 53 -12.67 0.04 -12.03
CA LYS A 53 -12.29 -1.21 -11.35
C LYS A 53 -12.12 -1.00 -9.86
N VAL A 54 -11.46 0.09 -9.46
CA VAL A 54 -11.18 0.43 -8.06
C VAL A 54 -11.57 1.88 -7.80
N ASN A 55 -12.73 2.10 -7.18
CA ASN A 55 -13.22 3.43 -6.88
C ASN A 55 -12.98 3.79 -5.41
N LEU A 56 -12.06 4.73 -5.18
CA LEU A 56 -11.66 5.17 -3.84
C LEU A 56 -12.51 6.30 -3.25
N GLN A 57 -13.39 6.92 -4.05
CA GLN A 57 -14.16 8.09 -3.63
C GLN A 57 -15.04 7.77 -2.41
N GLY A 58 -14.75 8.41 -1.27
CA GLY A 58 -15.50 8.23 -0.02
C GLY A 58 -15.26 6.90 0.69
N LYS A 59 -14.23 6.14 0.29
CA LYS A 59 -13.90 4.82 0.85
C LYS A 59 -12.91 4.88 1.99
N LYS A 60 -13.01 3.95 2.93
CA LYS A 60 -12.01 3.75 3.99
C LYS A 60 -10.91 2.83 3.48
N VAL A 61 -9.68 3.27 3.56
CA VAL A 61 -8.53 2.59 2.98
C VAL A 61 -7.44 2.41 4.03
N LEU A 62 -6.89 1.19 4.10
CA LEU A 62 -5.65 0.90 4.83
C LEU A 62 -4.53 0.72 3.82
N GLU A 63 -3.37 1.34 4.04
CA GLU A 63 -2.15 0.99 3.31
C GLU A 63 -1.19 0.25 4.24
N LEU A 64 -0.72 -0.93 3.79
CA LEU A 64 0.30 -1.73 4.48
C LEU A 64 1.67 -1.47 3.84
N GLY A 65 2.67 -1.13 4.67
CA GLY A 65 4.03 -0.86 4.19
C GLY A 65 4.06 0.38 3.29
N ALA A 66 3.52 1.50 3.80
CA ALA A 66 3.33 2.72 3.01
C ALA A 66 4.63 3.42 2.58
N GLY A 67 5.74 3.13 3.25
CA GLY A 67 7.06 3.67 2.93
C GLY A 67 7.09 5.20 2.92
N THR A 68 7.37 5.78 1.75
CA THR A 68 7.36 7.23 1.53
C THR A 68 5.97 7.86 1.54
N GLY A 69 4.90 7.04 1.37
CA GLY A 69 3.50 7.45 1.41
C GLY A 69 2.89 7.86 0.08
N LEU A 70 3.54 7.63 -1.07
CA LEU A 70 3.01 8.07 -2.37
C LEU A 70 1.61 7.51 -2.65
N VAL A 71 1.40 6.20 -2.44
CA VAL A 71 0.09 5.56 -2.67
C VAL A 71 -0.95 6.13 -1.70
N THR A 72 -0.63 6.32 -0.42
CA THR A 72 -1.49 7.03 0.54
C THR A 72 -1.89 8.40 0.02
N ILE A 73 -0.95 9.20 -0.46
CA ILE A 73 -1.21 10.56 -0.95
C ILE A 73 -2.17 10.51 -2.15
N VAL A 74 -1.87 9.66 -3.14
CA VAL A 74 -2.70 9.52 -4.35
C VAL A 74 -4.09 9.01 -3.99
N ALA A 75 -4.22 7.97 -3.17
CA ALA A 75 -5.50 7.46 -2.70
C ALA A 75 -6.33 8.55 -1.99
N SER A 76 -5.68 9.38 -1.18
CA SER A 76 -6.33 10.49 -0.48
C SER A 76 -6.81 11.59 -1.43
N LEU A 77 -6.01 11.95 -2.43
CA LEU A 77 -6.37 12.91 -3.48
C LEU A 77 -7.52 12.38 -4.37
N LEU A 78 -7.60 11.06 -4.55
CA LEU A 78 -8.71 10.37 -5.20
C LEU A 78 -9.97 10.23 -4.32
N GLY A 79 -9.95 10.81 -3.11
CA GLY A 79 -11.14 10.96 -2.25
C GLY A 79 -11.30 9.90 -1.16
N ALA A 80 -10.31 9.05 -0.91
CA ALA A 80 -10.34 8.10 0.20
C ALA A 80 -10.07 8.74 1.57
N SER A 81 -10.56 8.09 2.61
CA SER A 81 -10.12 8.22 4.00
C SER A 81 -9.05 7.18 4.27
N VAL A 82 -7.77 7.58 4.29
CA VAL A 82 -6.64 6.64 4.33
C VAL A 82 -6.01 6.57 5.71
N THR A 83 -5.75 5.35 6.18
CA THR A 83 -4.82 5.03 7.27
C THR A 83 -3.56 4.41 6.66
N ALA A 84 -2.45 5.15 6.68
CA ALA A 84 -1.15 4.70 6.24
C ALA A 84 -0.40 4.01 7.38
N THR A 85 0.15 2.83 7.13
CA THR A 85 0.87 2.07 8.15
C THR A 85 2.22 1.57 7.70
N ASP A 86 3.17 1.61 8.62
CA ASP A 86 4.53 1.12 8.43
C ASP A 86 5.20 0.86 9.80
N LEU A 87 6.46 0.45 9.80
CA LEU A 87 7.28 0.29 10.99
C LEU A 87 7.59 1.65 11.65
N PRO A 88 7.78 1.69 12.99
CA PRO A 88 7.99 2.94 13.75
C PRO A 88 9.05 3.88 13.17
N GLU A 89 10.16 3.34 12.66
CA GLU A 89 11.28 4.06 12.07
C GLU A 89 10.93 4.80 10.77
N VAL A 90 9.92 4.34 10.03
CA VAL A 90 9.47 4.96 8.76
C VAL A 90 8.48 6.10 8.99
N LEU A 91 7.75 6.06 10.12
CA LEU A 91 6.59 6.92 10.36
C LEU A 91 6.89 8.42 10.34
N SER A 92 8.11 8.82 10.71
CA SER A 92 8.50 10.23 10.70
C SER A 92 8.50 10.79 9.27
N ASN A 93 9.19 10.09 8.34
CA ASN A 93 9.26 10.49 6.94
C ASN A 93 7.90 10.36 6.24
N LEU A 94 7.22 9.23 6.47
CA LEU A 94 5.87 8.98 5.97
C LEU A 94 4.92 10.13 6.35
N ARG A 95 4.88 10.51 7.63
CA ARG A 95 4.02 11.60 8.12
C ARG A 95 4.40 12.93 7.47
N ALA A 96 5.69 13.24 7.34
CA ALA A 96 6.11 14.49 6.70
C ALA A 96 5.67 14.57 5.22
N ASN A 97 5.87 13.51 4.44
CA ASN A 97 5.45 13.45 3.04
C ASN A 97 3.93 13.52 2.89
N VAL A 98 3.19 12.72 3.66
CA VAL A 98 1.73 12.72 3.64
C VAL A 98 1.18 14.11 3.98
N MET A 99 1.66 14.73 5.06
CA MET A 99 1.16 16.05 5.48
C MET A 99 1.44 17.14 4.45
N ARG A 100 2.64 17.15 3.85
CA ARG A 100 3.04 18.14 2.84
C ARG A 100 2.11 18.13 1.62
N ASN A 101 1.64 16.94 1.23
CA ASN A 101 0.93 16.76 -0.03
C ASN A 101 -0.60 16.69 0.11
N THR A 102 -1.14 16.55 1.32
CA THR A 102 -2.59 16.35 1.54
C THR A 102 -3.26 17.46 2.34
N ARG A 103 -2.49 18.25 3.11
CA ARG A 103 -3.04 19.34 3.93
C ARG A 103 -3.75 20.38 3.05
N GLY A 104 -5.07 20.54 3.28
CA GLY A 104 -5.91 21.47 2.52
C GLY A 104 -6.22 21.02 1.08
N ARG A 105 -5.80 19.81 0.69
CA ARG A 105 -6.00 19.24 -0.66
C ARG A 105 -6.91 18.01 -0.67
N CYS A 106 -7.11 17.37 0.48
CA CYS A 106 -7.94 16.17 0.62
C CYS A 106 -9.17 16.44 1.49
N ARG A 107 -10.25 15.66 1.28
CA ARG A 107 -11.47 15.73 2.10
C ARG A 107 -11.22 15.37 3.56
N GLN A 108 -10.33 14.42 3.80
CA GLN A 108 -9.92 13.97 5.12
C GLN A 108 -8.39 13.90 5.18
N MET A 109 -7.84 14.30 6.31
CA MET A 109 -6.40 14.19 6.53
C MET A 109 -6.04 12.72 6.76
N PRO A 110 -5.06 12.15 6.05
CA PRO A 110 -4.69 10.76 6.25
C PRO A 110 -4.10 10.53 7.64
N GLN A 111 -4.41 9.37 8.22
CA GLN A 111 -3.83 8.95 9.49
C GLN A 111 -2.54 8.18 9.23
N VAL A 112 -1.55 8.35 10.09
CA VAL A 112 -0.27 7.63 10.03
C VAL A 112 -0.05 6.91 11.35
N ALA A 113 0.02 5.58 11.31
CA ALA A 113 0.11 4.72 12.48
C ALA A 113 1.16 3.61 12.32
N ALA A 114 1.71 3.13 13.43
CA ALA A 114 2.62 1.99 13.44
C ALA A 114 1.84 0.69 13.19
N LEU A 115 2.34 -0.18 12.32
CA LEU A 115 1.85 -1.54 12.18
C LEU A 115 2.99 -2.47 11.74
N SER A 116 3.35 -3.39 12.62
CA SER A 116 4.18 -4.53 12.25
C SER A 116 3.28 -5.67 11.80
N TRP A 117 3.64 -6.32 10.69
CA TRP A 117 2.91 -7.48 10.22
C TRP A 117 2.99 -8.61 11.25
N SER A 118 1.88 -9.31 11.49
CA SER A 118 1.80 -10.31 12.54
C SER A 118 0.64 -11.29 12.33
N TYR A 119 0.77 -12.48 12.92
CA TYR A 119 -0.32 -13.44 13.04
C TYR A 119 -1.38 -13.03 14.08
N ASN A 120 -1.04 -12.18 15.04
CA ASN A 120 -1.91 -11.85 16.18
C ASN A 120 -2.24 -10.35 16.25
N LEU A 121 -3.04 -9.88 15.31
CA LEU A 121 -3.48 -8.49 15.24
C LEU A 121 -4.80 -8.22 15.97
N GLU A 122 -5.57 -9.23 16.39
CA GLU A 122 -6.88 -9.00 17.01
C GLU A 122 -6.77 -8.26 18.36
N SER A 123 -5.67 -8.43 19.10
CA SER A 123 -5.46 -7.74 20.39
C SER A 123 -5.11 -6.25 20.24
N THR A 124 -4.46 -5.87 19.14
CA THR A 124 -3.97 -4.50 18.91
C THR A 124 -4.83 -3.74 17.90
N HIS A 125 -5.36 -4.45 16.91
CA HIS A 125 -6.17 -3.96 15.79
C HIS A 125 -7.41 -4.84 15.65
N PRO A 126 -8.33 -4.84 16.64
CA PRO A 126 -9.49 -5.71 16.62
C PRO A 126 -10.31 -5.48 15.36
N SER A 127 -10.67 -6.58 14.70
CA SER A 127 -11.35 -6.54 13.40
C SER A 127 -12.76 -5.98 13.48
N SER A 128 -13.35 -5.95 14.68
CA SER A 128 -14.61 -5.28 14.96
C SER A 128 -14.53 -3.76 14.85
N ALA A 129 -13.36 -3.16 15.12
CA ALA A 129 -13.15 -1.71 15.10
C ALA A 129 -12.47 -1.22 13.81
N HIS A 130 -11.71 -2.08 13.12
CA HIS A 130 -10.90 -1.71 11.96
C HIS A 130 -11.45 -2.34 10.68
N GLN A 131 -12.48 -1.71 10.11
CA GLN A 131 -13.09 -2.13 8.85
C GLN A 131 -12.73 -1.16 7.73
N TYR A 132 -12.19 -1.71 6.65
CA TYR A 132 -11.76 -0.97 5.46
C TYR A 132 -12.49 -1.51 4.22
N ASP A 133 -12.80 -0.63 3.28
CA ASP A 133 -13.28 -1.02 1.96
C ASP A 133 -12.12 -1.58 1.12
N TYR A 134 -10.93 -0.96 1.23
CA TYR A 134 -9.73 -1.41 0.52
C TYR A 134 -8.53 -1.52 1.46
N VAL A 135 -7.71 -2.55 1.21
CA VAL A 135 -6.35 -2.67 1.74
C VAL A 135 -5.40 -2.54 0.56
N LEU A 136 -4.52 -1.54 0.56
CA LEU A 136 -3.52 -1.31 -0.48
C LEU A 136 -2.16 -1.81 0.01
N ALA A 137 -1.36 -2.38 -0.90
CA ALA A 137 0.03 -2.73 -0.64
C ALA A 137 0.83 -2.67 -1.94
N ALA A 138 2.02 -2.06 -1.91
CA ALA A 138 2.87 -1.93 -3.09
C ALA A 138 4.33 -2.29 -2.75
N ASP A 139 4.91 -3.24 -3.47
CA ASP A 139 6.30 -3.74 -3.29
C ASP A 139 6.61 -4.17 -1.83
N VAL A 140 5.59 -4.61 -1.10
CA VAL A 140 5.73 -5.22 0.24
C VAL A 140 6.29 -6.64 0.21
N VAL A 141 6.44 -7.24 -0.98
CA VAL A 141 7.01 -8.58 -1.17
C VAL A 141 8.38 -8.43 -1.81
N TYR A 142 9.41 -8.62 -0.98
CA TYR A 142 10.81 -8.64 -1.37
C TYR A 142 11.58 -9.60 -0.45
N HIS A 143 12.91 -9.61 -0.51
CA HIS A 143 13.72 -10.47 0.36
C HIS A 143 13.65 -10.03 1.84
N HIS A 144 12.77 -10.65 2.62
CA HIS A 144 12.70 -10.57 4.08
C HIS A 144 11.96 -11.79 4.66
N ASP A 145 12.10 -12.03 5.96
CA ASP A 145 11.58 -13.24 6.63
C ASP A 145 10.10 -13.15 7.06
N PHE A 146 9.41 -12.07 6.72
CA PHE A 146 8.08 -11.72 7.26
C PHE A 146 6.92 -11.86 6.24
N LEU A 147 7.13 -12.66 5.19
CA LEU A 147 6.15 -12.84 4.12
C LEU A 147 4.88 -13.57 4.61
N ASP A 148 5.01 -14.53 5.53
CA ASP A 148 3.84 -15.23 6.06
C ASP A 148 3.03 -14.33 7.02
N GLU A 149 3.68 -13.50 7.83
CA GLU A 149 3.07 -12.46 8.67
C GLU A 149 2.36 -11.41 7.83
N LEU A 150 2.94 -11.00 6.70
CA LEU A 150 2.31 -10.10 5.75
C LEU A 150 1.01 -10.70 5.21
N LEU A 151 1.04 -11.96 4.76
CA LEU A 151 -0.15 -12.64 4.26
C LEU A 151 -1.22 -12.79 5.36
N ALA A 152 -0.82 -13.10 6.59
CA ALA A 152 -1.71 -13.14 7.75
C ALA A 152 -2.34 -11.78 8.04
N THR A 153 -1.56 -10.70 7.93
CA THR A 153 -2.01 -9.32 8.08
C THR A 153 -3.03 -8.92 7.00
N MET A 154 -2.76 -9.25 5.74
CA MET A 154 -3.72 -9.04 4.65
C MET A 154 -5.04 -9.77 4.92
N LYS A 155 -4.98 -11.01 5.39
CA LYS A 155 -6.19 -11.80 5.76
C LYS A 155 -6.91 -11.24 6.97
N HIS A 156 -6.19 -10.65 7.93
CA HIS A 156 -6.80 -10.03 9.11
C HIS A 156 -7.72 -8.88 8.71
N PHE A 157 -7.24 -7.97 7.84
CA PHE A 157 -7.98 -6.79 7.40
C PHE A 157 -8.93 -7.03 6.22
N CYS A 158 -8.73 -8.09 5.44
CA CYS A 158 -9.68 -8.49 4.42
C CYS A 158 -10.87 -9.20 5.08
N LYS A 159 -11.96 -8.45 5.36
CA LYS A 159 -13.25 -8.98 5.83
C LYS A 159 -14.29 -8.99 4.70
N PRO A 160 -15.46 -9.63 4.86
CA PRO A 160 -16.51 -9.55 3.85
C PRO A 160 -16.84 -8.09 3.49
N GLY A 161 -16.73 -7.74 2.21
CA GLY A 161 -16.86 -6.37 1.72
C GLY A 161 -15.54 -5.61 1.51
N THR A 162 -14.42 -6.15 1.97
CA THR A 162 -13.07 -5.60 1.75
C THR A 162 -12.40 -6.23 0.52
N ALA A 163 -11.67 -5.42 -0.24
CA ALA A 163 -10.77 -5.88 -1.28
C ALA A 163 -9.31 -5.49 -0.98
N VAL A 164 -8.39 -6.46 -1.10
CA VAL A 164 -6.95 -6.22 -1.06
C VAL A 164 -6.48 -5.93 -2.48
N ILE A 165 -5.88 -4.77 -2.71
CA ILE A 165 -5.22 -4.40 -3.98
C ILE A 165 -3.71 -4.42 -3.73
N TRP A 166 -3.04 -5.40 -4.32
CA TRP A 166 -1.61 -5.61 -4.11
C TRP A 166 -0.86 -5.50 -5.43
N ALA A 167 0.07 -4.55 -5.51
CA ALA A 167 0.98 -4.37 -6.63
C ALA A 167 2.38 -4.89 -6.27
N ASN A 168 3.02 -5.62 -7.18
CA ASN A 168 4.37 -6.13 -6.98
C ASN A 168 5.14 -6.25 -8.28
N LYS A 169 6.42 -5.86 -8.24
CA LYS A 169 7.38 -6.22 -9.27
C LYS A 169 8.04 -7.56 -8.92
N VAL A 170 7.87 -8.57 -9.76
CA VAL A 170 8.47 -9.90 -9.59
C VAL A 170 9.95 -9.81 -9.89
N ARG A 171 10.78 -10.05 -8.88
CA ARG A 171 12.25 -10.00 -8.95
C ARG A 171 12.86 -11.38 -8.73
N LEU A 172 12.28 -12.18 -7.83
CA LEU A 172 12.79 -13.47 -7.39
C LEU A 172 11.70 -14.56 -7.37
N GLU A 173 12.12 -15.82 -7.30
CA GLU A 173 11.21 -16.97 -7.19
C GLU A 173 10.37 -16.95 -5.89
N SER A 174 10.89 -16.35 -4.82
CA SER A 174 10.15 -16.09 -3.58
C SER A 174 8.87 -15.29 -3.83
N ASP A 175 8.90 -14.36 -4.78
CA ASP A 175 7.77 -13.47 -5.10
C ASP A 175 6.66 -14.25 -5.80
N LEU A 176 7.05 -15.23 -6.63
CA LEU A 176 6.13 -16.19 -7.24
C LEU A 176 5.51 -17.11 -6.18
N THR A 177 6.31 -17.55 -5.20
CA THR A 177 5.82 -18.37 -4.08
C THR A 177 4.78 -17.61 -3.26
N PHE A 178 5.05 -16.34 -2.92
CA PHE A 178 4.06 -15.49 -2.26
C PHE A 178 2.81 -15.31 -3.13
N THR A 179 2.96 -15.09 -4.43
CA THR A 179 1.83 -14.94 -5.37
C THR A 179 0.91 -16.17 -5.33
N GLU A 180 1.48 -17.38 -5.31
CA GLU A 180 0.69 -18.61 -5.21
C GLU A 180 0.01 -18.76 -3.84
N ASN A 181 0.68 -18.36 -2.75
CA ASN A 181 0.08 -18.36 -1.42
C ASN A 181 -1.05 -17.32 -1.29
N PHE A 182 -0.90 -16.15 -1.90
CA PHE A 182 -1.93 -15.13 -2.01
C PHE A 182 -3.16 -15.67 -2.75
N LYS A 183 -2.96 -16.29 -3.93
CA LYS A 183 -4.04 -16.91 -4.71
C LYS A 183 -4.75 -18.03 -3.95
N LYS A 184 -4.06 -18.80 -3.12
CA LYS A 184 -4.68 -19.81 -2.24
C LYS A 184 -5.50 -19.18 -1.11
N ALA A 185 -5.04 -18.07 -0.56
CA ALA A 185 -5.68 -17.39 0.57
C ALA A 185 -6.95 -16.59 0.17
N PHE A 186 -6.96 -16.00 -1.02
CA PHE A 186 -8.02 -15.09 -1.47
C PHE A 186 -8.77 -15.63 -2.70
N HIS A 187 -9.97 -15.10 -2.97
CA HIS A 187 -10.51 -15.14 -4.32
C HIS A 187 -9.80 -14.04 -5.10
N THR A 188 -8.98 -14.42 -6.08
CA THR A 188 -8.00 -13.52 -6.70
C THR A 188 -8.37 -13.23 -8.15
N SER A 189 -8.21 -11.96 -8.54
CA SER A 189 -8.29 -11.50 -9.93
C SER A 189 -7.03 -10.70 -10.27
N LEU A 190 -6.48 -10.91 -11.47
CA LEU A 190 -5.38 -10.09 -12.00
C LEU A 190 -5.99 -8.84 -12.65
N LEU A 191 -5.65 -7.65 -12.13
CA LEU A 191 -6.19 -6.38 -12.60
C LEU A 191 -5.33 -5.74 -13.70
N TYR A 192 -4.02 -5.95 -13.62
CA TYR A 192 -3.00 -5.41 -14.50
C TYR A 192 -1.76 -6.31 -14.49
N GLU A 193 -1.10 -6.43 -15.64
CA GLU A 193 0.17 -7.12 -15.82
C GLU A 193 0.95 -6.43 -16.93
N ASP A 194 2.22 -6.15 -16.68
CA ASP A 194 3.19 -5.65 -17.65
C ASP A 194 4.59 -6.14 -17.29
N GLU A 195 5.22 -6.91 -18.19
CA GLU A 195 6.49 -7.61 -17.97
C GLU A 195 6.57 -8.32 -16.61
N ASP A 196 7.23 -7.68 -15.63
CA ASP A 196 7.44 -8.17 -14.28
C ASP A 196 6.52 -7.51 -13.23
N MET A 197 5.73 -6.50 -13.60
CA MET A 197 4.77 -5.82 -12.74
C MET A 197 3.40 -6.50 -12.77
N LYS A 198 2.84 -6.77 -11.59
CA LYS A 198 1.48 -7.34 -11.46
C LYS A 198 0.68 -6.58 -10.41
N ILE A 199 -0.60 -6.37 -10.68
CA ILE A 199 -1.57 -5.84 -9.71
C ILE A 199 -2.70 -6.86 -9.54
N PHE A 200 -2.85 -7.37 -8.33
CA PHE A 200 -3.87 -8.34 -7.95
C PHE A 200 -4.96 -7.67 -7.11
N GLN A 201 -6.18 -8.14 -7.29
CA GLN A 201 -7.27 -7.98 -6.32
C GLN A 201 -7.48 -9.30 -5.59
N GLY A 202 -7.55 -9.27 -4.27
CA GLY A 202 -7.96 -10.40 -3.42
C GLY A 202 -9.19 -10.03 -2.59
N THR A 203 -10.18 -10.92 -2.54
CA THR A 203 -11.32 -10.80 -1.62
C THR A 203 -11.43 -12.05 -0.75
N CYS A 204 -12.16 -11.96 0.37
CA CYS A 204 -12.39 -13.11 1.22
C CYS A 204 -13.02 -14.25 0.43
N ARG A 205 -12.45 -15.45 0.56
CA ARG A 205 -13.20 -16.67 0.25
C ARG A 205 -14.29 -16.80 1.31
N VAL A 206 -15.56 -16.76 0.90
CA VAL A 206 -16.65 -17.15 1.79
C VAL A 206 -16.30 -18.57 2.23
N ARG A 207 -16.10 -18.78 3.54
CA ARG A 207 -15.99 -20.14 4.05
C ARG A 207 -17.31 -20.80 3.67
N ASP A 208 -17.27 -21.85 2.87
CA ASP A 208 -18.36 -22.81 2.84
C ASP A 208 -18.67 -23.10 4.30
N ARG A 209 -19.84 -22.67 4.78
CA ARG A 209 -20.33 -23.14 6.06
C ARG A 209 -20.41 -24.65 5.87
N LYS A 210 -19.43 -25.38 6.40
CA LYS A 210 -19.65 -26.77 6.73
C LYS A 210 -20.77 -26.73 7.76
N GLU A 211 -21.99 -26.93 7.30
CA GLU A 211 -23.06 -27.42 8.13
C GLU A 211 -22.54 -28.72 8.76
N LYS A 212 -22.23 -28.65 10.05
CA LYS A 212 -22.54 -29.65 11.09
C LYS A 212 -21.93 -29.21 12.41
#